data_AF-A0A1Z3HJY4-F1
#
_entry.id   AF-A0A1Z3HJY4-F1
#
_cell.length_a   1.000
_cell.length_b   1.000
_cell.length_c   1.000
_cell.angle_alpha   90.00
_cell.angle_beta   90.00
_cell.angle_gamma   90.00
#
_symmetry.space_group_name_H-M   'P 1'
#
loop_
_entity.id
_entity.type
_entity.pdbx_description
1 polymer ?
#
loop_
_entity_poly.entity_id
_entity_poly.type
_entity_poly.pdbx_seq_one_letter_code
_entity_poly.pdbx_strand_id
1 'polypeptide(L)'
;MPPRPEPVPDAIAPDPDGIIGLTPDSDDHIGMGHLRPADLSQLQAEDSTESALSQADWLGAIALPIYAEPGSDPWGWLINGWLIPNGGDPIAIGRDAAFSMLQTDDALFSFPVLIRRADGWFQFQYTPAGYAWAHTDHLALGQIELTVEPWSDHFLQSEWVRYRNPGISLPLRDEPNGNGAMVLLVGPNSYIEPLDFEGDWMRVRVTQPVEGCDPGPGARTEEGWMRWRDQNDNSRIWHSPTLCS
;
A
#
# COMPACT_ATOMS: atom_id res chain seq x y z
N MET A 1 1.85 13.45 -24.19
CA MET A 1 0.73 13.44 -23.23
C MET A 1 -0.53 12.97 -23.96
N PRO A 2 -1.23 11.94 -23.47
CA PRO A 2 -2.45 11.45 -24.12
C PRO A 2 -3.59 12.46 -24.03
N PRO A 3 -4.54 12.48 -24.98
CA PRO A 3 -5.71 13.34 -24.90
C PRO A 3 -6.62 12.91 -23.74
N ARG A 4 -7.15 13.90 -23.00
CA ARG A 4 -8.17 13.68 -21.97
C ARG A 4 -9.50 13.28 -22.62
N PRO A 5 -10.36 12.53 -21.91
CA PRO A 5 -11.70 12.25 -22.40
C PRO A 5 -12.52 13.54 -22.52
N GLU A 6 -13.41 13.60 -23.52
CA GLU A 6 -14.33 14.73 -23.71
C GLU A 6 -15.77 14.21 -23.84
N PRO A 7 -16.72 14.69 -23.01
CA PRO A 7 -16.53 15.59 -21.86
C PRO A 7 -15.91 14.88 -20.65
N VAL A 8 -15.19 15.63 -19.80
CA VAL A 8 -14.80 15.16 -18.46
C VAL A 8 -15.96 15.43 -17.50
N PRO A 9 -16.49 14.42 -16.79
CA PRO A 9 -17.52 14.64 -15.77
C PRO A 9 -17.03 15.50 -14.61
N ASP A 10 -17.98 16.13 -13.91
CA ASP A 10 -17.71 16.80 -12.64
C ASP A 10 -17.15 15.80 -11.61
N ALA A 11 -16.29 16.30 -10.72
CA ALA A 11 -15.66 15.48 -9.71
C ALA A 11 -16.66 14.91 -8.71
N ILE A 12 -16.46 13.65 -8.36
CA ILE A 12 -17.20 12.94 -7.32
C ILE A 12 -16.24 12.40 -6.27
N ALA A 13 -16.68 12.38 -5.02
CA ALA A 13 -16.06 11.55 -4.00
C ALA A 13 -16.42 10.08 -4.30
N PRO A 14 -15.46 9.15 -4.31
CA PRO A 14 -15.75 7.73 -4.40
C PRO A 14 -16.65 7.27 -3.24
N ASP A 15 -17.48 6.27 -3.49
CA ASP A 15 -18.30 5.65 -2.45
C ASP A 15 -17.45 4.63 -1.65
N PRO A 16 -17.18 4.87 -0.36
CA PRO A 16 -16.33 3.99 0.43
C PRO A 16 -16.91 2.58 0.61
N ASP A 17 -18.24 2.41 0.55
CA ASP A 17 -18.89 1.10 0.68
C ASP A 17 -18.56 0.17 -0.51
N GLY A 18 -18.15 0.74 -1.65
CA GLY A 18 -17.67 -0.02 -2.80
C GLY A 18 -16.16 -0.21 -2.86
N ILE A 19 -15.41 0.29 -1.86
CA ILE A 19 -13.98 0.05 -1.75
C ILE A 19 -13.75 -1.19 -0.88
N ILE A 20 -13.07 -2.18 -1.43
CA ILE A 20 -12.86 -3.49 -0.82
C ILE A 20 -11.36 -3.84 -0.73
N GLY A 21 -11.04 -4.84 0.08
CA GLY A 21 -9.67 -5.33 0.23
C GLY A 21 -8.78 -4.48 1.14
N LEU A 22 -9.36 -3.60 1.96
CA LEU A 22 -8.64 -2.62 2.77
C LEU A 22 -7.51 -3.23 3.63
N THR A 23 -7.77 -4.38 4.23
CA THR A 23 -6.77 -5.15 4.97
C THR A 23 -6.44 -6.40 4.16
N PRO A 24 -5.16 -6.61 3.78
CA PRO A 24 -4.76 -7.77 3.01
C PRO A 24 -4.70 -9.03 3.89
N ASP A 25 -5.22 -10.15 3.39
CA ASP A 25 -5.18 -11.47 4.04
C ASP A 25 -3.74 -12.04 4.05
N SER A 26 -3.49 -13.29 4.47
CA SER A 26 -2.13 -13.85 4.44
C SER A 26 -1.60 -14.11 3.02
N ASP A 27 -2.52 -14.37 2.08
CA ASP A 27 -2.20 -14.91 0.76
C ASP A 27 -2.28 -13.85 -0.35
N ASP A 28 -2.75 -12.63 -0.04
CA ASP A 28 -2.88 -11.58 -1.05
C ASP A 28 -1.52 -11.08 -1.54
N HIS A 29 -1.41 -10.85 -2.85
CA HIS A 29 -0.24 -10.21 -3.43
C HIS A 29 -0.40 -8.69 -3.35
N ILE A 30 0.17 -8.07 -2.30
CA ILE A 30 0.13 -6.61 -2.13
C ILE A 30 1.18 -5.87 -3.00
N GLY A 31 1.93 -6.61 -3.81
CA GLY A 31 2.91 -6.04 -4.72
C GLY A 31 4.16 -5.48 -4.04
N MET A 32 4.79 -4.53 -4.71
CA MET A 32 6.06 -3.90 -4.33
C MET A 32 5.89 -2.56 -3.61
N GLY A 33 4.70 -1.98 -3.64
CA GLY A 33 4.39 -0.69 -3.04
C GLY A 33 2.94 -0.31 -3.29
N HIS A 34 2.66 1.00 -3.24
CA HIS A 34 1.32 1.52 -3.46
C HIS A 34 1.34 2.89 -4.14
N LEU A 35 0.25 3.18 -4.87
CA LEU A 35 -0.01 4.45 -5.51
C LEU A 35 -0.87 5.29 -4.57
N ARG A 36 -0.36 6.45 -4.17
CA ARG A 36 -1.01 7.37 -3.23
C ARG A 36 -0.72 8.84 -3.56
N PRO A 37 -1.40 9.81 -2.90
CA PRO A 37 -0.98 11.21 -2.94
C PRO A 37 0.45 11.40 -2.44
N ALA A 38 1.20 12.28 -3.10
CA ALA A 38 2.61 12.56 -2.75
C ALA A 38 2.72 13.38 -1.45
N ASP A 39 1.91 14.41 -1.30
CA ASP A 39 1.85 15.26 -0.11
C ASP A 39 0.72 14.80 0.82
N LEU A 40 1.08 14.34 2.02
CA LEU A 40 0.13 13.90 3.05
C LEU A 40 -0.10 14.94 4.15
N SER A 41 0.42 16.16 4.02
CA SER A 41 0.26 17.20 5.04
C SER A 41 -1.20 17.51 5.39
N GLN A 42 -2.13 17.32 4.44
CA GLN A 42 -3.57 17.51 4.66
C GLN A 42 -4.23 16.41 5.49
N LEU A 43 -3.59 15.24 5.67
CA LEU A 43 -4.08 14.18 6.57
C LEU A 43 -3.66 14.42 8.02
N GLN A 44 -2.60 15.19 8.23
CA GLN A 44 -2.02 15.47 9.56
C GLN A 44 -2.69 16.66 10.28
N ALA A 45 -3.63 17.35 9.64
CA ALA A 45 -4.39 18.43 10.26
C ALA A 45 -5.43 17.87 11.26
N GLU A 46 -5.63 18.55 12.39
CA GLU A 46 -6.48 18.08 13.51
C GLU A 46 -7.96 17.83 13.14
N ASP A 47 -8.44 18.37 12.00
CA ASP A 47 -9.78 18.14 11.42
C ASP A 47 -9.77 17.12 10.26
N SER A 48 -8.88 16.11 10.31
CA SER A 48 -8.60 15.15 9.22
C SER A 48 -9.80 14.37 8.68
N THR A 49 -10.93 14.31 9.41
CA THR A 49 -12.18 13.69 8.95
C THR A 49 -12.86 14.40 7.78
N GLU A 50 -12.47 15.65 7.47
CA GLU A 50 -12.94 16.39 6.28
C GLU A 50 -11.83 16.64 5.24
N SER A 51 -10.69 15.94 5.36
CA SER A 51 -9.58 16.10 4.42
C SER A 51 -9.98 15.58 3.04
N ALA A 52 -9.67 16.33 1.98
CA ALA A 52 -9.84 15.88 0.59
C ALA A 52 -8.94 14.68 0.23
N LEU A 53 -8.05 14.27 1.14
CA LEU A 53 -7.24 13.05 1.03
C LEU A 53 -7.77 11.88 1.84
N SER A 54 -8.84 12.08 2.63
CA SER A 54 -9.35 11.05 3.53
C SER A 54 -9.86 9.84 2.74
N GLN A 55 -9.54 8.63 3.21
CA GLN A 55 -9.92 7.38 2.57
C GLN A 55 -9.52 7.36 1.08
N ALA A 56 -10.51 7.36 0.17
CA ALA A 56 -10.32 7.38 -1.27
C ALA A 56 -10.67 8.74 -1.91
N ASP A 57 -11.01 9.78 -1.14
CA ASP A 57 -11.50 11.07 -1.65
C ASP A 57 -10.52 11.76 -2.60
N TRP A 58 -9.22 11.48 -2.43
CA TRP A 58 -8.16 11.98 -3.29
C TRP A 58 -8.36 11.61 -4.77
N LEU A 59 -9.07 10.51 -5.07
CA LEU A 59 -9.42 10.12 -6.44
C LEU A 59 -10.28 11.17 -7.15
N GLY A 60 -11.04 11.98 -6.41
CA GLY A 60 -11.80 13.12 -6.92
C GLY A 60 -10.92 14.22 -7.52
N ALA A 61 -9.61 14.20 -7.23
CA ALA A 61 -8.65 15.23 -7.64
C ALA A 61 -7.57 14.73 -8.62
N ILE A 62 -7.62 13.46 -9.05
CA ILE A 62 -6.59 12.91 -9.94
C ILE A 62 -6.97 13.00 -11.42
N ALA A 63 -5.95 12.88 -12.27
CA ALA A 63 -6.10 12.56 -13.68
C ALA A 63 -4.96 11.64 -14.09
N LEU A 64 -5.23 10.36 -14.27
CA LEU A 64 -4.24 9.32 -14.56
C LEU A 64 -4.69 8.51 -15.80
N PRO A 65 -3.98 8.60 -16.93
CA PRO A 65 -4.23 7.72 -18.06
C PRO A 65 -3.79 6.29 -17.70
N ILE A 66 -4.60 5.32 -18.10
CA ILE A 66 -4.38 3.91 -17.83
C ILE A 66 -4.27 3.10 -19.12
N TYR A 67 -3.37 2.12 -19.09
CA TYR A 67 -2.88 1.40 -20.24
C TYR A 67 -3.05 -0.10 -20.04
N ALA A 68 -3.19 -0.83 -21.14
CA ALA A 68 -3.30 -2.28 -21.12
C ALA A 68 -1.90 -2.89 -21.04
N GLU A 69 -0.95 -2.25 -21.70
CA GLU A 69 0.46 -2.62 -21.75
C GLU A 69 1.34 -1.36 -21.79
N PRO A 70 2.60 -1.42 -21.33
CA PRO A 70 3.55 -0.32 -21.44
C PRO A 70 3.78 0.13 -22.87
N GLY A 71 3.69 1.44 -23.11
CA GLY A 71 3.95 2.06 -24.41
C GLY A 71 2.82 1.95 -25.42
N SER A 72 1.68 1.34 -25.07
CA SER A 72 0.47 1.37 -25.89
C SER A 72 -0.21 2.75 -25.82
N ASP A 73 -1.27 2.93 -26.61
CA ASP A 73 -2.24 3.99 -26.33
C ASP A 73 -2.98 3.67 -25.01
N PRO A 74 -3.38 4.69 -24.22
CA PRO A 74 -4.21 4.45 -23.05
C PRO A 74 -5.57 3.94 -23.49
N TRP A 75 -6.14 2.98 -22.75
CA TRP A 75 -7.51 2.50 -23.02
C TRP A 75 -8.55 3.25 -22.21
N GLY A 76 -8.14 4.03 -21.21
CA GLY A 76 -9.03 4.84 -20.39
C GLY A 76 -8.29 5.77 -19.45
N TRP A 77 -9.05 6.36 -18.54
CA TRP A 77 -8.56 7.29 -17.53
C TRP A 77 -9.18 7.00 -16.16
N LEU A 78 -8.39 7.12 -15.10
CA LEU A 78 -8.89 7.41 -13.76
C LEU A 78 -8.85 8.93 -13.57
N ILE A 79 -10.00 9.58 -13.53
CA ILE A 79 -10.07 11.05 -13.46
C ILE A 79 -11.27 11.50 -12.65
N ASN A 80 -11.06 12.43 -11.72
CA ASN A 80 -12.14 13.08 -10.97
C ASN A 80 -13.10 12.12 -10.24
N GLY A 81 -12.62 10.98 -9.75
CA GLY A 81 -13.44 9.93 -9.11
C GLY A 81 -14.13 8.97 -10.08
N TRP A 82 -13.82 9.05 -11.38
CA TRP A 82 -14.38 8.22 -12.44
C TRP A 82 -13.32 7.32 -13.08
N LEU A 83 -13.73 6.11 -13.48
CA LEU A 83 -13.07 5.34 -14.51
C LEU A 83 -13.76 5.61 -15.86
N ILE A 84 -13.03 6.11 -16.84
CA ILE A 84 -13.56 6.46 -18.17
C ILE A 84 -12.83 5.65 -19.24
N PRO A 85 -13.41 4.53 -19.72
CA PRO A 85 -12.92 3.83 -20.89
C PRO A 85 -13.04 4.69 -22.15
N ASN A 86 -12.09 4.57 -23.08
CA ASN A 86 -12.15 5.30 -24.34
C ASN A 86 -13.39 4.91 -25.15
N GLY A 87 -14.25 5.90 -25.44
CA GLY A 87 -15.50 5.68 -26.17
C GLY A 87 -16.58 4.92 -25.37
N GLY A 88 -16.37 4.70 -24.08
CA GLY A 88 -17.34 4.12 -23.15
C GLY A 88 -17.96 5.16 -22.21
N ASP A 89 -18.98 4.74 -21.47
CA ASP A 89 -19.60 5.58 -20.45
C ASP A 89 -18.72 5.65 -19.19
N PRO A 90 -18.67 6.81 -18.49
CA PRO A 90 -17.99 6.94 -17.21
C PRO A 90 -18.57 6.01 -16.13
N ILE A 91 -17.71 5.41 -15.32
CA ILE A 91 -18.05 4.51 -14.22
C ILE A 91 -17.62 5.18 -12.91
N ALA A 92 -18.55 5.48 -12.01
CA ALA A 92 -18.22 6.05 -10.71
C ALA A 92 -17.54 5.02 -9.82
N ILE A 93 -16.38 5.38 -9.27
CA ILE A 93 -15.58 4.52 -8.39
C ILE A 93 -16.34 4.28 -7.08
N GLY A 94 -16.45 3.02 -6.67
CA GLY A 94 -17.16 2.59 -5.46
C GLY A 94 -18.67 2.50 -5.64
N ARG A 95 -19.29 3.43 -6.39
CA ARG A 95 -20.74 3.43 -6.58
C ARG A 95 -21.22 2.48 -7.67
N ASP A 96 -20.62 2.58 -8.85
CA ASP A 96 -21.06 1.83 -10.04
C ASP A 96 -20.23 0.55 -10.23
N ALA A 97 -19.04 0.49 -9.63
CA ALA A 97 -18.17 -0.68 -9.60
C ALA A 97 -17.32 -0.72 -8.32
N ALA A 98 -17.07 -1.93 -7.83
CA ALA A 98 -16.20 -2.14 -6.67
C ALA A 98 -14.73 -1.98 -7.06
N PHE A 99 -13.96 -1.30 -6.20
CA PHE A 99 -12.53 -1.07 -6.40
C PHE A 99 -11.72 -1.69 -5.27
N SER A 100 -10.54 -2.21 -5.62
CA SER A 100 -9.63 -2.86 -4.67
C SER A 100 -8.57 -1.87 -4.23
N MET A 101 -8.54 -1.54 -2.95
CA MET A 101 -7.56 -0.63 -2.36
C MET A 101 -7.09 -1.19 -1.01
N LEU A 102 -5.93 -0.75 -0.56
CA LEU A 102 -5.39 -1.06 0.76
C LEU A 102 -5.48 0.17 1.65
N GLN A 103 -5.97 0.00 2.88
CA GLN A 103 -5.84 1.02 3.91
C GLN A 103 -4.39 1.04 4.35
N THR A 104 -3.64 2.08 3.99
CA THR A 104 -2.19 2.22 4.24
C THR A 104 -1.85 3.14 5.38
N ASP A 105 -2.83 3.90 5.85
CA ASP A 105 -2.78 4.73 7.04
C ASP A 105 -4.19 4.75 7.63
N ASP A 106 -4.37 5.21 8.87
CA ASP A 106 -5.67 5.30 9.53
C ASP A 106 -6.71 6.02 8.65
N ALA A 107 -6.26 7.03 7.89
CA ALA A 107 -7.11 7.87 7.06
C ALA A 107 -6.83 7.77 5.55
N LEU A 108 -6.09 6.77 5.04
CA LEU A 108 -5.71 6.72 3.62
C LEU A 108 -5.90 5.35 2.98
N PHE A 109 -6.64 5.32 1.87
CA PHE A 109 -6.72 4.17 0.98
C PHE A 109 -5.84 4.39 -0.25
N SER A 110 -5.11 3.36 -0.68
CA SER A 110 -4.19 3.43 -1.82
C SER A 110 -4.30 2.21 -2.73
N PHE A 111 -3.90 2.34 -3.99
CA PHE A 111 -3.88 1.20 -4.91
C PHE A 111 -2.60 0.39 -4.75
N PRO A 112 -2.64 -0.93 -4.58
CA PRO A 112 -1.44 -1.75 -4.57
C PRO A 112 -0.76 -1.72 -5.94
N VAL A 113 0.55 -1.49 -5.94
CA VAL A 113 1.41 -1.48 -7.12
C VAL A 113 2.16 -2.80 -7.16
N LEU A 114 1.84 -3.62 -8.16
CA LEU A 114 2.34 -4.99 -8.29
C LEU A 114 3.73 -5.03 -8.92
N ILE A 115 3.96 -4.20 -9.93
CA ILE A 115 5.20 -4.19 -10.70
C ILE A 115 5.63 -2.75 -10.90
N ARG A 116 6.94 -2.48 -10.75
CA ARG A 116 7.57 -1.23 -11.14
C ARG A 116 8.79 -1.51 -12.02
N ARG A 117 8.88 -0.79 -13.14
CA ARG A 117 9.99 -0.89 -14.09
C ARG A 117 10.90 0.33 -13.99
N ALA A 118 12.17 0.15 -14.35
CA ALA A 118 13.16 1.21 -14.35
C ALA A 118 12.88 2.31 -15.39
N ASP A 119 12.09 2.00 -16.42
CA ASP A 119 11.66 2.94 -17.46
C ASP A 119 10.44 3.78 -17.06
N GLY A 120 9.99 3.72 -15.80
CA GLY A 120 8.92 4.58 -15.29
C GLY A 120 7.50 4.00 -15.39
N TRP A 121 7.34 2.83 -16.01
CA TRP A 121 6.06 2.11 -16.05
C TRP A 121 5.81 1.33 -14.76
N PHE A 122 4.57 1.34 -14.29
CA PHE A 122 4.14 0.53 -13.17
C PHE A 122 2.75 -0.05 -13.42
N GLN A 123 2.50 -1.23 -12.85
CA GLN A 123 1.21 -1.90 -12.90
C GLN A 123 0.58 -1.86 -11.51
N PHE A 124 -0.68 -1.46 -11.43
CA PHE A 124 -1.45 -1.44 -10.19
C PHE A 124 -2.76 -2.19 -10.36
N GLN A 125 -3.28 -2.73 -9.26
CA GLN A 125 -4.59 -3.34 -9.21
C GLN A 125 -5.61 -2.28 -8.81
N TYR A 126 -6.72 -2.19 -9.54
CA TYR A 126 -7.80 -1.24 -9.24
C TYR A 126 -9.14 -1.93 -8.98
N THR A 127 -9.31 -3.20 -9.38
CA THR A 127 -10.41 -4.08 -8.94
C THR A 127 -9.85 -5.47 -8.64
N PRO A 128 -10.60 -6.38 -7.99
CA PRO A 128 -10.08 -7.72 -7.65
C PRO A 128 -9.51 -8.51 -8.82
N ALA A 129 -10.01 -8.29 -10.04
CA ALA A 129 -9.53 -8.94 -11.27
C ALA A 129 -8.89 -7.97 -12.28
N GLY A 130 -8.89 -6.66 -11.99
CA GLY A 130 -8.53 -5.60 -12.91
C GLY A 130 -7.18 -4.97 -12.58
N TYR A 131 -6.31 -4.94 -13.59
CA TYR A 131 -4.98 -4.34 -13.51
C TYR A 131 -4.81 -3.32 -14.62
N ALA A 132 -4.10 -2.25 -14.33
CA ALA A 132 -3.79 -1.20 -15.28
C ALA A 132 -2.31 -0.84 -15.19
N TRP A 133 -1.73 -0.51 -16.34
CA TRP A 133 -0.43 0.14 -16.40
C TRP A 133 -0.60 1.65 -16.36
N ALA A 134 0.33 2.34 -15.73
CA ALA A 134 0.48 3.79 -15.78
C ALA A 134 1.96 4.17 -15.80
N HIS A 135 2.26 5.41 -16.16
CA HIS A 135 3.62 5.92 -16.27
C HIS A 135 3.84 7.04 -15.25
N THR A 136 5.02 7.05 -14.62
CA THR A 136 5.41 8.02 -13.60
C THR A 136 5.33 9.49 -14.08
N ASP A 137 5.61 9.76 -15.35
CA ASP A 137 5.45 11.11 -15.94
C ASP A 137 4.01 11.65 -15.89
N HIS A 138 3.01 10.78 -15.64
CA HIS A 138 1.61 11.18 -15.59
C HIS A 138 1.10 11.43 -14.17
N LEU A 139 1.92 11.22 -13.13
CA LEU A 139 1.49 11.31 -11.74
C LEU A 139 1.13 12.73 -11.29
N ALA A 140 1.55 13.76 -12.03
CA ALA A 140 1.26 15.17 -11.75
C ALA A 140 0.22 15.80 -12.70
N LEU A 141 -0.55 15.00 -13.44
CA LEU A 141 -1.55 15.53 -14.38
C LEU A 141 -2.85 15.98 -13.70
N GLY A 142 -3.12 15.55 -12.46
CA GLY A 142 -4.30 15.92 -11.69
C GLY A 142 -4.19 17.29 -11.00
N GLN A 143 -5.11 17.55 -10.07
CA GLN A 143 -5.02 18.68 -9.13
C GLN A 143 -4.08 18.37 -7.96
N ILE A 144 -3.88 17.09 -7.66
CA ILE A 144 -2.88 16.60 -6.71
C ILE A 144 -1.82 15.78 -7.45
N GLU A 145 -0.60 15.80 -6.90
CA GLU A 145 0.48 14.93 -7.36
C GLU A 145 0.39 13.57 -6.68
N LEU A 146 0.60 12.53 -7.46
CA LEU A 146 0.66 11.15 -7.00
C LEU A 146 2.11 10.68 -6.89
N THR A 147 2.33 9.64 -6.09
CA THR A 147 3.61 8.94 -5.99
C THR A 147 3.38 7.44 -5.90
N VAL A 148 4.37 6.68 -6.33
CA VAL A 148 4.47 5.24 -6.08
C VAL A 148 5.47 5.05 -4.95
N GLU A 149 4.98 4.80 -3.74
CA GLU A 149 5.80 4.56 -2.56
C GLU A 149 6.09 3.05 -2.42
N PRO A 150 7.37 2.64 -2.36
CA PRO A 150 7.73 1.25 -2.05
C PRO A 150 7.30 0.86 -0.64
N TRP A 151 6.94 -0.41 -0.44
CA TRP A 151 6.57 -0.90 0.89
C TRP A 151 7.68 -0.77 1.92
N SER A 152 8.96 -0.92 1.52
CA SER A 152 10.10 -0.69 2.41
C SER A 152 10.09 0.71 3.02
N ASP A 153 9.84 1.72 2.19
CA ASP A 153 9.89 3.12 2.58
C ASP A 153 8.70 3.47 3.46
N HIS A 154 7.53 2.91 3.14
CA HIS A 154 6.33 3.01 3.96
C HIS A 154 6.50 2.36 5.34
N PHE A 155 7.02 1.13 5.41
CA PHE A 155 7.19 0.43 6.68
C PHE A 155 8.24 1.07 7.57
N LEU A 156 9.28 1.70 7.03
CA LEU A 156 10.23 2.49 7.83
C LEU A 156 9.60 3.70 8.53
N GLN A 157 8.45 4.17 8.04
CA GLN A 157 7.69 5.26 8.67
C GLN A 157 6.65 4.75 9.67
N SER A 158 6.37 3.44 9.68
CA SER A 158 5.44 2.83 10.63
C SER A 158 6.11 2.61 11.99
N GLU A 159 5.40 2.91 13.07
CA GLU A 159 5.89 2.65 14.44
C GLU A 159 6.09 1.14 14.70
N TRP A 160 5.21 0.30 14.14
CA TRP A 160 5.33 -1.14 14.18
C TRP A 160 4.66 -1.81 12.97
N VAL A 161 5.11 -3.04 12.70
CA VAL A 161 4.49 -3.94 11.71
C VAL A 161 4.15 -5.28 12.35
N ARG A 162 3.32 -6.06 11.66
CA ARG A 162 2.89 -7.39 12.10
C ARG A 162 3.00 -8.41 11.00
N TYR A 163 3.07 -9.68 11.36
CA TYR A 163 2.87 -10.75 10.40
C TYR A 163 1.44 -10.75 9.88
N ARG A 164 1.29 -10.82 8.55
CA ARG A 164 0.00 -11.07 7.89
C ARG A 164 -0.56 -12.46 8.21
N ASN A 165 0.32 -13.40 8.56
CA ASN A 165 -0.07 -14.70 9.08
C ASN A 165 0.22 -14.75 10.59
N PRO A 166 -0.77 -14.49 11.47
CA PRO A 166 -0.55 -14.45 12.92
C PRO A 166 -0.32 -15.85 13.54
N GLY A 167 -0.36 -16.93 12.76
CA GLY A 167 -0.10 -18.29 13.24
C GLY A 167 1.37 -18.73 13.16
N ILE A 168 2.25 -17.93 12.56
CA ILE A 168 3.64 -18.33 12.31
C ILE A 168 4.62 -17.55 13.19
N SER A 169 5.76 -18.17 13.45
CA SER A 169 6.92 -17.49 14.01
C SER A 169 8.05 -17.53 13.00
N LEU A 170 8.76 -16.41 12.83
CA LEU A 170 9.87 -16.31 11.89
C LEU A 170 11.21 -16.16 12.62
N PRO A 171 12.31 -16.71 12.07
CA PRO A 171 13.62 -16.54 12.67
C PRO A 171 14.09 -15.09 12.55
N LEU A 172 14.54 -14.52 13.66
CA LEU A 172 15.42 -13.35 13.69
C LEU A 172 16.86 -13.83 13.56
N ARG A 173 17.65 -13.20 12.71
CA ARG A 173 19.04 -13.56 12.43
C ARG A 173 19.97 -12.39 12.72
N ASP A 174 21.24 -12.70 12.94
CA ASP A 174 22.29 -11.69 13.13
C ASP A 174 22.72 -11.00 11.82
N GLU A 175 22.50 -11.67 10.68
CA GLU A 175 22.84 -11.18 9.34
C GLU A 175 21.65 -11.25 8.35
N PRO A 176 21.61 -10.40 7.30
CA PRO A 176 20.55 -10.37 6.27
C PRO A 176 20.71 -11.50 5.25
N ASN A 177 20.86 -12.74 5.72
CA ASN A 177 20.97 -13.90 4.85
C ASN A 177 20.43 -15.18 5.51
N GLY A 178 20.12 -16.18 4.69
CA GLY A 178 19.51 -17.44 5.15
C GLY A 178 20.42 -18.30 6.03
N ASN A 179 21.72 -18.01 6.06
CA ASN A 179 22.74 -18.77 6.78
C ASN A 179 23.18 -18.12 8.10
N GLY A 180 22.79 -16.86 8.35
CA GLY A 180 23.09 -16.15 9.59
C GLY A 180 22.57 -16.90 10.82
N ALA A 181 23.26 -16.77 11.95
CA ALA A 181 22.86 -17.46 13.16
C ALA A 181 21.49 -16.95 13.63
N MET A 182 20.64 -17.87 14.10
CA MET A 182 19.35 -17.48 14.66
C MET A 182 19.57 -16.85 16.04
N VAL A 183 19.12 -15.61 16.19
CA VAL A 183 19.13 -14.86 17.45
C VAL A 183 17.94 -15.29 18.31
N LEU A 184 16.74 -15.28 17.72
CA LEU A 184 15.50 -15.70 18.38
C LEU A 184 14.42 -16.10 17.37
N LEU A 185 13.33 -16.67 17.86
CA LEU A 185 12.12 -16.95 17.09
C LEU A 185 11.05 -15.89 17.40
N VAL A 186 10.69 -15.07 16.42
CA VAL A 186 9.77 -13.94 16.57
C VAL A 186 8.34 -14.49 16.54
N GLY A 187 7.71 -14.55 17.70
CA GLY A 187 6.31 -14.96 17.84
C GLY A 187 5.31 -13.93 17.30
N PRO A 188 4.05 -14.32 17.08
CA PRO A 188 3.04 -13.46 16.46
C PRO A 188 2.60 -12.25 17.31
N ASN A 189 2.76 -12.31 18.63
CA ASN A 189 2.45 -11.21 19.54
C ASN A 189 3.65 -10.28 19.78
N SER A 190 4.72 -10.41 19.00
CA SER A 190 5.89 -9.56 19.15
C SER A 190 5.62 -8.18 18.55
N TYR A 191 6.15 -7.15 19.19
CA TYR A 191 6.30 -5.83 18.57
C TYR A 191 7.47 -5.88 17.62
N ILE A 192 7.26 -5.46 16.38
CA ILE A 192 8.28 -5.46 15.34
C ILE A 192 8.41 -4.03 14.83
N GLU A 193 9.45 -3.33 15.25
CA GLU A 193 9.81 -1.98 14.80
C GLU A 193 10.79 -2.11 13.62
N PRO A 194 10.42 -1.67 12.40
CA PRO A 194 11.33 -1.63 11.27
C PRO A 194 12.45 -0.60 11.47
N LEU A 195 13.70 -0.99 11.17
CA LEU A 195 14.87 -0.12 11.32
C LEU A 195 15.60 0.12 9.99
N ASP A 196 15.67 -0.89 9.13
CA ASP A 196 16.37 -0.82 7.84
C ASP A 196 15.92 -1.94 6.90
N PHE A 197 16.25 -1.83 5.61
CA PHE A 197 15.95 -2.85 4.59
C PHE A 197 17.16 -3.17 3.70
N GLU A 198 17.41 -4.46 3.51
CA GLU A 198 18.38 -4.98 2.54
C GLU A 198 17.74 -6.09 1.70
N GLY A 199 17.20 -5.71 0.54
CA GLY A 199 16.46 -6.62 -0.34
C GLY A 199 15.25 -7.24 0.37
N ASP A 200 15.27 -8.57 0.55
CA ASP A 200 14.19 -9.32 1.23
C ASP A 200 14.30 -9.32 2.76
N TRP A 201 15.34 -8.69 3.28
CA TRP A 201 15.63 -8.64 4.71
C TRP A 201 15.28 -7.27 5.27
N MET A 202 14.61 -7.29 6.41
CA MET A 202 14.27 -6.11 7.18
C MET A 202 15.02 -6.22 8.50
N ARG A 203 15.83 -5.22 8.82
CA ARG A 203 16.39 -5.07 10.15
C ARG A 203 15.30 -4.54 11.06
N VAL A 204 15.18 -5.15 12.23
CA VAL A 204 14.11 -4.84 13.17
C VAL A 204 14.62 -4.79 14.59
N ARG A 205 13.90 -4.05 15.43
CA ARG A 205 13.88 -4.23 16.87
C ARG A 205 12.62 -5.00 17.24
N VAL A 206 12.80 -6.16 17.86
CA VAL A 206 11.70 -7.02 18.28
C VAL A 206 11.57 -6.94 19.79
N THR A 207 10.36 -6.64 20.29
CA THR A 207 10.03 -6.75 21.72
C THR A 207 9.00 -7.86 21.93
N GLN A 208 9.39 -8.90 22.66
CA GLN A 208 8.51 -10.03 22.99
C GLN A 208 7.88 -9.82 24.37
N PRO A 209 6.54 -9.66 24.46
CA PRO A 209 5.85 -9.54 25.73
C PRO A 209 5.89 -10.87 26.50
N VAL A 210 5.84 -10.80 27.83
CA VAL A 210 5.80 -11.99 28.71
C VAL A 210 4.40 -12.61 28.71
N GLU A 211 3.36 -11.78 28.65
CA GLU A 211 1.96 -12.18 28.62
C GLU A 211 1.15 -11.19 27.78
N GLY A 212 0.23 -11.69 26.96
CA GLY A 212 -0.62 -10.87 26.11
C GLY A 212 0.17 -10.09 25.06
N CYS A 213 -0.25 -8.86 24.80
CA CYS A 213 0.44 -7.95 23.89
C CYS A 213 1.11 -6.79 24.62
N ASP A 214 1.21 -6.73 25.95
CA ASP A 214 1.85 -5.58 26.63
C ASP A 214 3.31 -5.94 26.96
N PRO A 215 4.33 -5.17 26.54
CA PRO A 215 5.74 -5.47 26.78
C PRO A 215 6.15 -5.16 28.24
N GLY A 216 5.25 -5.39 29.20
CA GLY A 216 5.45 -5.14 30.63
C GLY A 216 6.71 -5.79 31.23
N PRO A 217 6.95 -5.57 32.54
CA PRO A 217 8.19 -5.98 33.20
C PRO A 217 8.60 -7.43 32.88
N GLY A 218 9.77 -7.60 32.26
CA GLY A 218 10.31 -8.89 31.85
C GLY A 218 10.25 -9.18 30.35
N ALA A 219 9.68 -8.28 29.55
CA ALA A 219 9.77 -8.35 28.10
C ALA A 219 11.23 -8.40 27.62
N ARG A 220 11.46 -9.10 26.51
CA ARG A 220 12.79 -9.22 25.90
C ARG A 220 12.83 -8.41 24.62
N THR A 221 13.86 -7.58 24.50
CA THR A 221 14.10 -6.80 23.29
C THR A 221 15.41 -7.23 22.65
N GLU A 222 15.35 -7.49 21.35
CA GLU A 222 16.50 -7.93 20.56
C GLU A 222 16.45 -7.27 19.18
N GLU A 223 17.61 -6.99 18.60
CA GLU A 223 17.72 -6.51 17.22
C GLU A 223 18.26 -7.60 16.31
N GLY A 224 17.84 -7.57 15.05
CA GLY A 224 18.37 -8.46 14.04
C GLY A 224 17.65 -8.32 12.72
N TRP A 225 17.85 -9.29 11.84
CA TRP A 225 17.32 -9.34 10.50
C TRP A 225 16.24 -10.41 10.38
N MET A 226 15.11 -10.05 9.81
CA MET A 226 14.03 -10.97 9.50
C MET A 226 13.66 -10.85 8.03
N ARG A 227 13.23 -11.97 7.44
CA ARG A 227 12.79 -11.96 6.05
C ARG A 227 11.36 -11.41 5.97
N TRP A 228 11.20 -10.25 5.35
CA TRP A 228 9.89 -9.58 5.26
C TRP A 228 9.14 -9.95 3.97
N ARG A 229 9.83 -10.47 2.94
CA ARG A 229 9.22 -11.06 1.74
C ARG A 229 9.32 -12.58 1.71
N ASP A 230 8.34 -13.24 1.08
CA ASP A 230 8.45 -14.66 0.75
C ASP A 230 9.26 -14.90 -0.54
N GLN A 231 9.20 -16.13 -1.08
CA GLN A 231 9.93 -16.48 -2.30
C GLN A 231 9.26 -15.97 -3.60
N ASN A 232 8.03 -15.48 -3.49
CA ASN A 232 7.22 -14.93 -4.58
C ASN A 232 7.12 -13.41 -4.47
N ASP A 233 8.04 -12.77 -3.73
CA ASP A 233 8.06 -11.33 -3.44
C ASP A 233 6.83 -10.79 -2.70
N ASN A 234 6.00 -11.65 -2.09
CA ASN A 234 4.89 -11.20 -1.26
C ASN A 234 5.39 -10.67 0.08
N SER A 235 4.88 -9.51 0.50
CA SER A 235 5.09 -9.06 1.88
C SER A 235 4.46 -10.04 2.85
N ARG A 236 5.24 -10.45 3.86
CA ARG A 236 4.79 -11.22 5.02
C ARG A 236 4.30 -10.33 6.15
N ILE A 237 4.52 -9.03 6.01
CA ILE A 237 4.21 -8.03 7.03
C ILE A 237 3.16 -7.03 6.55
N TRP A 238 2.47 -6.43 7.49
CA TRP A 238 1.53 -5.34 7.26
C TRP A 238 1.60 -4.35 8.43
N HIS A 239 1.30 -3.08 8.19
CA HIS A 239 1.05 -2.16 9.29
C HIS A 239 -0.30 -2.53 9.92
N SER A 240 -0.43 -2.40 11.23
CA SER A 240 -1.70 -2.67 11.90
C SER A 240 -2.01 -1.51 12.82
N PRO A 241 -3.19 -0.87 12.69
CA PRO A 241 -3.58 0.23 13.56
C PRO A 241 -3.89 -0.26 14.98
N THR A 242 -4.07 -1.57 15.19
CA THR A 242 -4.35 -2.16 16.50
C THR A 242 -3.17 -2.98 17.02
N LEU A 243 -2.86 -2.75 18.30
CA LEU A 243 -1.82 -3.45 19.06
C LEU A 243 -2.19 -4.87 19.49
N CYS A 244 -3.40 -5.35 19.24
CA CYS A 244 -3.83 -6.74 19.46
C CYS A 244 -4.95 -7.12 18.48
N SER A 245 -5.03 -8.41 18.15
CA SER A 245 -6.17 -9.05 17.49
C SER A 245 -6.55 -10.30 18.25
#